data_AF-A0A949GBQ1-F1
#
_entry.id   AF-A0A949GBQ1-F1
#
_cell.length_a   1.000
_cell.length_b   1.000
_cell.length_c   1.000
_cell.angle_alpha   90.00
_cell.angle_beta   90.00
_cell.angle_gamma   90.00
#
_symmetry.space_group_name_H-M   'P 1'
#
loop_
_entity.id
_entity.type
_entity.pdbx_description
1 polymer ?
#
loop_
_entity_poly.entity_id
_entity_poly.type
_entity_poly.pdbx_seq_one_letter_code
_entity_poly.pdbx_strand_id
1 'polypeptide(L)'
;MNMHSTARGSALIYILIAIALIAALTASFMQPATQQTRTQNSFKLAAELNGQVQMVRAAIQDCILQYPQGDGSINVAGYHPNYPLEPDSTYFPTSPAIRAADKNVANLRCPGNNPGSPNQAQHSQIFGGSTGRFMPAMPALFNPWTYRNGTNMTIDGVTFTGVFFQTTTTNTDAYLSEAMQKVDAQFTQCEADYVDGTGSNGCPASTKCLRIWVKRVAPACP
;
A
#
# COMPACT_ATOMS: atom_id res chain seq x y z
N MET A 1 -68.61 -21.28 -49.25
CA MET A 1 -68.25 -21.79 -47.92
C MET A 1 -66.95 -21.11 -47.50
N ASN A 2 -67.02 -20.26 -46.47
CA ASN A 2 -65.89 -19.51 -45.93
C ASN A 2 -65.07 -20.39 -44.99
N MET A 3 -63.76 -20.44 -45.17
CA MET A 3 -62.80 -20.89 -44.15
C MET A 3 -61.96 -19.68 -43.74
N HIS A 4 -62.29 -19.11 -42.57
CA HIS A 4 -61.40 -18.22 -41.83
C HIS A 4 -60.65 -19.08 -40.80
N SER A 5 -59.37 -19.36 -41.07
CA SER A 5 -58.48 -19.96 -40.09
C SER A 5 -57.99 -18.86 -39.14
N THR A 6 -58.58 -18.81 -37.94
CA THR A 6 -58.18 -17.89 -36.87
C THR A 6 -56.83 -18.33 -36.28
N ALA A 7 -55.75 -17.62 -36.61
CA ALA A 7 -54.43 -17.83 -36.00
C ALA A 7 -54.42 -17.30 -34.55
N ARG A 8 -54.51 -18.19 -33.56
CA ARG A 8 -54.41 -17.86 -32.12
C ARG A 8 -53.11 -18.35 -31.44
N GLY A 9 -52.07 -18.69 -32.21
CA GLY A 9 -50.87 -19.36 -31.70
C GLY A 9 -49.56 -18.56 -31.65
N SER A 10 -49.54 -17.23 -31.88
CA SER A 10 -48.27 -16.54 -32.20
C SER A 10 -47.87 -15.37 -31.29
N ALA A 11 -48.80 -14.69 -30.61
CA ALA A 11 -48.47 -13.47 -29.85
C ALA A 11 -47.56 -13.71 -28.63
N LEU A 12 -47.75 -14.84 -27.94
CA LEU A 12 -47.03 -15.14 -26.69
C LEU A 12 -45.55 -15.49 -26.94
N ILE A 13 -45.25 -16.13 -28.08
CA ILE A 13 -43.88 -16.44 -28.50
C ILE A 13 -43.11 -15.17 -28.83
N TYR A 14 -43.73 -14.21 -29.54
CA TYR A 14 -43.10 -12.93 -29.84
C TYR A 14 -42.80 -12.10 -28.58
N ILE A 15 -43.67 -12.16 -27.56
CA ILE A 15 -43.42 -11.50 -26.27
C ILE A 15 -42.22 -12.14 -25.55
N LEU A 16 -42.12 -13.47 -25.53
CA LEU A 16 -41.00 -14.18 -24.92
C LEU A 16 -39.66 -13.90 -25.62
N ILE A 17 -39.66 -13.87 -26.95
CA ILE A 17 -38.48 -13.49 -27.73
C ILE A 17 -38.08 -12.03 -27.44
N ALA A 18 -39.05 -11.12 -27.37
CA ALA A 18 -38.78 -9.71 -27.04
C ALA A 18 -38.17 -9.55 -25.63
N ILE A 19 -38.69 -10.27 -24.62
CA ILE A 19 -38.14 -10.24 -23.25
C ILE A 19 -36.72 -10.81 -23.22
N ALA A 20 -36.47 -11.92 -23.92
CA ALA A 20 -35.13 -12.52 -24.00
C ALA A 20 -34.11 -11.57 -24.66
N LEU A 21 -34.51 -10.88 -25.74
CA LEU A 21 -33.65 -9.90 -26.42
C LEU A 21 -33.36 -8.68 -25.56
N ILE A 22 -34.35 -8.16 -24.82
CA ILE A 22 -34.15 -7.03 -23.89
C ILE A 22 -33.23 -7.42 -22.73
N ALA A 23 -33.39 -8.63 -22.17
CA ALA A 23 -32.51 -9.13 -21.12
C ALA A 23 -31.06 -9.31 -21.60
N ALA A 24 -30.87 -9.87 -22.80
CA ALA A 24 -29.56 -10.01 -23.42
C ALA A 24 -28.90 -8.65 -23.69
N LEU A 25 -29.67 -7.66 -24.14
CA LEU A 25 -29.20 -6.29 -24.38
C LEU A 25 -28.81 -5.60 -23.07
N THR A 26 -29.59 -5.79 -22.01
CA THR A 26 -29.31 -5.22 -20.68
C THR A 26 -28.05 -5.82 -20.06
N ALA A 27 -27.85 -7.14 -20.18
CA ALA A 27 -26.64 -7.82 -19.72
C ALA A 27 -25.39 -7.36 -20.48
N SER A 28 -25.49 -7.17 -21.80
CA SER A 28 -24.38 -6.72 -22.65
C SER A 28 -24.01 -5.25 -22.46
N PHE A 29 -24.92 -4.40 -21.97
CA PHE A 29 -24.60 -3.01 -21.62
C PHE A 29 -24.15 -2.80 -20.16
N MET A 30 -24.61 -3.62 -19.22
CA MET A 30 -24.22 -3.49 -17.79
C MET A 30 -22.83 -4.08 -17.48
N GLN A 31 -22.39 -5.12 -18.19
CA GLN A 31 -21.09 -5.74 -17.97
C GLN A 31 -19.89 -4.85 -18.39
N PRO A 32 -19.91 -4.12 -19.53
CA PRO A 32 -18.81 -3.24 -19.91
C PRO A 32 -18.68 -2.01 -19.01
N ALA A 33 -19.81 -1.39 -18.64
CA ALA A 33 -19.80 -0.17 -17.84
C ALA A 33 -19.21 -0.41 -16.44
N THR A 34 -19.60 -1.51 -15.79
CA THR A 34 -19.09 -1.87 -14.46
C THR A 34 -17.59 -2.25 -14.50
N GLN A 35 -17.14 -2.93 -15.55
CA GLN A 35 -15.70 -3.22 -15.75
C GLN A 35 -14.89 -1.95 -16.06
N GLN A 36 -15.45 -1.02 -16.84
CA GLN A 36 -14.79 0.24 -17.18
C GLN A 36 -14.59 1.13 -15.94
N THR A 37 -15.62 1.31 -15.11
CA THR A 37 -15.51 2.10 -13.87
C THR A 37 -14.51 1.48 -12.89
N ARG A 38 -14.55 0.15 -12.70
CA ARG A 38 -13.57 -0.57 -11.87
C ARG A 38 -12.14 -0.34 -12.36
N THR A 39 -11.91 -0.48 -13.66
CA THR A 39 -10.61 -0.27 -14.29
C THR A 39 -10.10 1.14 -14.05
N GLN A 40 -10.93 2.16 -14.29
CA GLN A 40 -10.57 3.57 -14.06
C GLN A 40 -10.23 3.84 -12.58
N ASN A 41 -11.04 3.33 -11.65
CA ASN A 41 -10.80 3.48 -10.22
C ASN A 41 -9.49 2.81 -9.79
N SER A 42 -9.22 1.60 -10.29
CA SER A 42 -7.96 0.89 -10.00
C SER A 42 -6.73 1.66 -10.53
N PHE A 43 -6.80 2.26 -11.72
CA PHE A 43 -5.72 3.06 -12.28
C PHE A 43 -5.49 4.36 -11.51
N LYS A 44 -6.56 5.07 -11.17
CA LYS A 44 -6.48 6.30 -10.37
C LYS A 44 -5.83 6.01 -9.02
N LEU A 45 -6.30 4.98 -8.32
CA LEU A 45 -5.77 4.59 -7.03
C LEU A 45 -4.32 4.08 -7.13
N ALA A 46 -3.97 3.32 -8.17
CA ALA A 46 -2.58 2.89 -8.39
C ALA A 46 -1.65 4.09 -8.61
N ALA A 47 -2.08 5.11 -9.37
CA ALA A 47 -1.31 6.34 -9.55
C ALA A 47 -1.14 7.11 -8.24
N GLU A 48 -2.19 7.20 -7.42
CA GLU A 48 -2.12 7.81 -6.09
C GLU A 48 -1.15 7.07 -5.18
N LEU A 49 -1.30 5.74 -5.06
CA LEU A 49 -0.40 4.89 -4.28
C LEU A 49 1.05 5.04 -4.74
N ASN A 50 1.32 4.95 -6.05
CA ASN A 50 2.68 5.11 -6.57
C ASN A 50 3.24 6.51 -6.28
N GLY A 51 2.43 7.57 -6.39
CA GLY A 51 2.85 8.92 -6.02
C GLY A 51 3.33 9.01 -4.56
N GLN A 52 2.62 8.35 -3.65
CA GLN A 52 3.03 8.25 -2.24
C GLN A 52 4.32 7.41 -2.08
N VAL A 53 4.39 6.27 -2.75
CA VAL A 53 5.57 5.39 -2.73
C VAL A 53 6.82 6.14 -3.15
N GLN A 54 6.78 6.88 -4.26
CA GLN A 54 7.92 7.64 -4.76
C GLN A 54 8.32 8.75 -3.78
N MET A 55 7.34 9.45 -3.19
CA MET A 55 7.62 10.48 -2.18
C MET A 55 8.33 9.90 -0.96
N VAL A 56 7.86 8.76 -0.45
CA VAL A 56 8.46 8.08 0.72
C VAL A 56 9.87 7.58 0.39
N ARG A 57 10.06 6.91 -0.76
CA ARG A 57 11.38 6.47 -1.20
C ARG A 57 12.34 7.66 -1.31
N ALA A 58 11.92 8.74 -1.98
CA ALA A 58 12.76 9.92 -2.16
C ALA A 58 13.16 10.55 -0.81
N ALA A 59 12.23 10.67 0.14
CA ALA A 59 12.53 11.23 1.46
C ALA A 59 13.52 10.37 2.25
N ILE A 60 13.38 9.04 2.18
CA ILE A 60 14.33 8.11 2.81
C ILE A 60 15.70 8.16 2.13
N GLN A 61 15.75 8.21 0.80
CA GLN A 61 17.02 8.31 0.06
C GLN A 61 17.76 9.61 0.36
N ASP A 62 17.05 10.74 0.38
CA ASP A 62 17.62 12.03 0.73
C ASP A 62 18.22 12.02 2.15
N CYS A 63 17.50 11.42 3.10
CA CYS A 63 18.01 11.21 4.45
C CYS A 63 19.32 10.38 4.47
N ILE A 64 19.37 9.25 3.76
CA ILE A 64 20.58 8.40 3.68
C ILE A 64 21.75 9.15 3.03
N LEU A 65 21.49 9.92 1.98
CA LEU A 65 22.51 10.68 1.26
C LEU A 65 23.04 11.85 2.08
N GLN A 66 22.17 12.52 2.83
CA GLN A 66 22.56 13.64 3.69
C GLN A 66 23.34 13.19 4.93
N TYR A 67 23.00 12.01 5.47
CA TYR A 67 23.62 11.45 6.68
C TYR A 67 24.07 10.00 6.47
N PRO A 68 25.11 9.75 5.64
CA PRO A 68 25.51 8.40 5.24
C PRO A 68 26.06 7.55 6.40
N GLN A 69 26.51 8.19 7.48
CA GLN A 69 26.98 7.51 8.69
C GLN A 69 25.84 7.18 9.66
N GLY A 70 24.65 7.75 9.44
CA GLY A 70 23.51 7.62 10.35
C GLY A 70 23.80 8.12 11.76
N ASP A 71 23.22 7.44 12.75
CA ASP A 71 23.45 7.71 14.17
C ASP A 71 24.04 6.47 14.86
N GLY A 72 25.34 6.52 15.13
CA GLY A 72 26.09 5.43 15.75
C GLY A 72 25.76 5.17 17.23
N SER A 73 24.99 6.05 17.90
CA SER A 73 24.56 5.78 19.28
C SER A 73 23.27 4.95 19.37
N ILE A 74 22.64 4.61 18.24
CA ILE A 74 21.46 3.73 18.23
C ILE A 74 21.88 2.30 18.62
N ASN A 75 21.37 1.83 19.74
CA ASN A 75 21.64 0.50 20.30
C ASN A 75 20.49 -0.51 20.08
N VAL A 76 19.66 -0.28 19.06
CA VAL A 76 18.55 -1.17 18.71
C VAL A 76 19.10 -2.39 17.96
N ALA A 77 18.83 -3.59 18.48
CA ALA A 77 19.31 -4.83 17.89
C ALA A 77 18.79 -5.00 16.44
N GLY A 78 19.69 -5.35 15.51
CA GLY A 78 19.34 -5.63 14.13
C GLY A 78 19.06 -4.40 13.25
N TYR A 79 19.11 -3.20 13.80
CA TYR A 79 18.87 -1.96 13.06
C TYR A 79 19.91 -1.71 11.96
N HIS A 80 19.48 -1.20 10.80
CA HIS A 80 20.39 -0.71 9.77
C HIS A 80 20.72 0.78 9.96
N PRO A 81 21.98 1.14 10.28
CA PRO A 81 22.35 2.47 10.78
C PRO A 81 22.04 3.64 9.85
N ASN A 82 22.13 3.41 8.54
CA ASN A 82 22.00 4.48 7.54
C ASN A 82 20.55 4.83 7.23
N TYR A 83 19.58 4.01 7.64
CA TYR A 83 18.17 4.18 7.32
C TYR A 83 17.40 4.69 8.55
N PRO A 84 16.30 5.43 8.37
CA PRO A 84 15.43 5.83 9.49
C PRO A 84 15.13 4.72 10.49
N LEU A 85 15.04 5.08 11.76
CA LEU A 85 14.55 4.19 12.80
C LEU A 85 13.02 4.15 12.78
N GLU A 86 12.43 3.07 13.28
CA GLU A 86 10.98 2.98 13.43
C GLU A 86 10.47 4.11 14.36
N PRO A 87 9.42 4.87 13.97
CA PRO A 87 9.00 6.08 14.71
C PRO A 87 8.60 5.87 16.18
N ASP A 88 8.17 4.66 16.54
CA ASP A 88 7.79 4.25 17.89
C ASP A 88 8.94 3.62 18.69
N SER A 89 10.16 3.60 18.13
CA SER A 89 11.31 2.96 18.78
C SER A 89 11.60 3.55 20.16
N THR A 90 11.93 2.67 21.10
CA THR A 90 12.29 3.03 22.48
C THR A 90 13.60 3.81 22.58
N TYR A 91 14.40 3.86 21.52
CA TYR A 91 15.56 4.75 21.43
C TYR A 91 15.15 6.22 21.53
N PHE A 92 14.00 6.58 20.95
CA PHE A 92 13.49 7.93 21.04
C PHE A 92 13.04 8.26 22.47
N PRO A 93 13.34 9.47 22.98
CA PRO A 93 12.82 9.96 24.25
C PRO A 93 11.30 9.80 24.36
N THR A 94 10.82 9.55 25.57
CA THR A 94 9.41 9.30 25.96
C THR A 94 8.47 10.50 25.77
N SER A 95 8.78 11.44 24.87
CA SER A 95 7.95 12.59 24.53
C SER A 95 7.11 12.28 23.30
N PRO A 96 5.79 12.52 23.30
CA PRO A 96 4.93 12.31 22.13
C PRO A 96 5.27 13.25 20.97
N ALA A 97 6.00 14.34 21.22
CA ALA A 97 6.51 15.21 20.16
C ALA A 97 7.72 14.59 19.42
N ILE A 98 8.34 13.54 19.97
CA ILE A 98 9.56 12.91 19.46
C ILE A 98 9.28 11.46 19.06
N ARG A 99 8.90 10.63 20.04
CA ARG A 99 8.52 9.23 19.82
C ARG A 99 7.05 9.14 19.47
N ALA A 100 6.75 8.59 18.30
CA ALA A 100 5.38 8.35 17.88
C ALA A 100 4.77 7.19 18.67
N ALA A 101 3.44 7.14 18.72
CA ALA A 101 2.70 6.01 19.27
C ALA A 101 2.60 4.83 18.28
N ASP A 102 2.99 5.05 17.02
CA ASP A 102 2.81 4.14 15.90
C ASP A 102 4.05 4.13 14.99
N LYS A 103 4.05 3.23 14.01
CA LYS A 103 5.13 3.09 13.02
C LYS A 103 4.88 3.91 11.75
N ASN A 104 4.04 4.95 11.80
CA ASN A 104 3.60 5.63 10.60
C ASN A 104 4.74 6.39 9.91
N VAL A 105 4.82 6.24 8.60
CA VAL A 105 5.85 6.87 7.75
C VAL A 105 5.89 8.39 7.89
N ALA A 106 4.74 9.02 8.13
CA ALA A 106 4.65 10.47 8.36
C ALA A 106 5.47 10.94 9.57
N ASN A 107 5.73 10.05 10.53
CA ASN A 107 6.48 10.33 11.75
C ASN A 107 7.98 9.97 11.63
N LEU A 108 8.45 9.56 10.45
CA LEU A 108 9.84 9.18 10.27
C LEU A 108 10.81 10.33 10.54
N ARG A 109 11.94 9.97 11.14
CA ARG A 109 13.02 10.87 11.49
C ARG A 109 14.34 10.36 10.94
N CYS A 110 15.17 11.29 10.48
CA CYS A 110 16.43 10.95 9.85
C CYS A 110 17.56 10.81 10.88
N PRO A 111 18.23 9.64 10.95
CA PRO A 111 19.33 9.42 11.87
C PRO A 111 20.52 10.27 11.43
N GLY A 112 21.28 10.79 12.40
CA GLY A 112 22.49 11.56 12.11
C GLY A 112 22.27 13.04 11.81
N ASN A 113 21.02 13.55 11.80
CA ASN A 113 20.76 14.98 11.66
C ASN A 113 21.12 15.82 12.91
N ASN A 114 21.53 15.19 14.02
CA ASN A 114 21.94 15.89 15.24
C ASN A 114 23.19 15.25 15.90
N PRO A 115 24.29 15.00 15.18
CA PRO A 115 25.43 14.28 15.75
C PRO A 115 26.12 15.14 16.81
N GLY A 116 26.32 14.60 18.02
CA GLY A 116 27.00 15.30 19.12
C GLY A 116 26.17 16.38 19.83
N SER A 117 24.89 16.54 19.49
CA SER A 117 23.96 17.41 20.21
C SER A 117 23.43 16.71 21.49
N PRO A 118 23.13 17.43 22.58
CA PRO A 118 22.38 16.84 23.70
C PRO A 118 21.03 16.24 23.29
N ASN A 119 20.51 16.65 22.12
CA ASN A 119 19.28 16.14 21.51
C ASN A 119 19.55 15.15 20.36
N GLN A 120 20.74 14.52 20.32
CA GLN A 120 21.12 13.57 19.26
C GLN A 120 20.07 12.48 19.05
N ALA A 121 19.52 11.94 20.14
CA ALA A 121 18.49 10.90 20.09
C ALA A 121 17.13 11.39 19.55
N GLN A 122 16.92 12.69 19.33
CA GLN A 122 15.63 13.21 18.88
C GLN A 122 15.44 13.07 17.37
N HIS A 123 16.53 13.15 16.59
CA HIS A 123 16.53 13.22 15.12
C HIS A 123 15.58 14.29 14.55
N SER A 124 15.71 14.64 13.28
CA SER A 124 14.77 15.58 12.64
C SER A 124 13.76 14.82 11.80
N GLN A 125 12.50 15.26 11.81
CA GLN A 125 11.46 14.66 10.97
C GLN A 125 11.80 14.84 9.49
N ILE A 126 11.53 13.81 8.68
CA ILE A 126 11.71 13.88 7.22
C ILE A 126 10.47 14.48 6.53
N PHE A 127 9.32 14.42 7.20
CA PHE A 127 8.08 15.08 6.80
C PHE A 127 7.66 16.12 7.83
N GLY A 128 7.29 17.31 7.37
CA GLY A 128 6.82 18.40 8.21
C GLY A 128 7.25 19.77 7.68
N GLY A 129 6.88 20.82 8.43
CA GLY A 129 7.15 22.21 8.03
C GLY A 129 8.64 22.53 7.87
N SER A 130 9.52 21.85 8.60
CA SER A 130 10.97 22.07 8.51
C SER A 130 11.58 21.54 7.21
N THR A 131 10.99 20.51 6.59
CA THR A 131 11.48 19.94 5.32
C THR A 131 10.67 20.42 4.12
N GLY A 132 9.52 21.07 4.35
CA GLY A 132 8.56 21.44 3.30
C GLY A 132 7.90 20.23 2.63
N ARG A 133 8.19 19.00 3.09
CA ARG A 133 7.64 17.76 2.56
C ARG A 133 6.51 17.32 3.47
N PHE A 134 5.32 17.18 2.91
CA PHE A 134 4.16 16.70 3.65
C PHE A 134 3.68 15.41 3.00
N MET A 135 3.46 14.38 3.83
CA MET A 135 2.78 13.19 3.35
C MET A 135 1.39 13.60 2.85
N PRO A 136 1.02 13.21 1.63
CA PRO A 136 -0.34 13.43 1.15
C PRO A 136 -1.33 12.66 2.02
N ALA A 137 -2.61 13.02 1.88
CA ALA A 137 -3.67 12.31 2.58
C ALA A 137 -3.59 10.80 2.29
N MET A 138 -3.88 10.01 3.31
CA MET A 138 -3.94 8.56 3.19
C MET A 138 -4.96 8.17 2.10
N PRO A 139 -4.62 7.23 1.20
CA PRO A 139 -5.57 6.77 0.19
C PRO A 139 -6.81 6.21 0.86
N ALA A 140 -7.99 6.57 0.35
CA ALA A 140 -9.25 6.13 0.94
C ALA A 140 -9.32 4.60 0.99
N LEU A 141 -9.83 4.05 2.09
CA LEU A 141 -9.95 2.61 2.36
C LEU A 141 -8.62 1.88 2.63
N PHE A 142 -7.50 2.58 2.76
CA PHE A 142 -6.23 2.01 3.21
C PHE A 142 -5.90 2.47 4.61
N ASN A 143 -5.03 1.73 5.28
CA ASN A 143 -4.35 2.16 6.49
C ASN A 143 -3.14 3.04 6.16
N PRO A 144 -2.66 3.84 7.12
CA PRO A 144 -1.46 4.65 6.91
C PRO A 144 -0.27 3.76 6.54
N TRP A 145 0.67 4.32 5.78
CA TRP A 145 1.93 3.64 5.53
C TRP A 145 2.69 3.46 6.83
N THR A 146 3.08 2.23 7.11
CA THR A 146 3.91 1.85 8.26
C THR A 146 5.32 1.53 7.80
N TYR A 147 6.31 1.84 8.62
CA TYR A 147 7.72 1.66 8.29
C TYR A 147 8.38 0.62 9.21
N ARG A 148 9.31 -0.16 8.65
CA ARG A 148 10.08 -1.19 9.36
C ARG A 148 11.55 -1.15 8.94
N ASN A 149 12.44 -1.23 9.92
CA ASN A 149 13.89 -1.31 9.71
C ASN A 149 14.51 -2.21 10.76
N GLY A 150 15.05 -3.34 10.31
CA GLY A 150 15.77 -4.23 11.20
C GLY A 150 16.13 -5.57 10.59
N THR A 151 16.69 -6.43 11.43
CA THR A 151 16.91 -7.84 11.16
C THR A 151 15.99 -8.67 12.05
N ASN A 152 15.62 -9.85 11.56
CA ASN A 152 14.76 -10.79 12.30
C ASN A 152 13.40 -10.21 12.74
N MET A 153 12.87 -9.25 11.99
CA MET A 153 11.57 -8.64 12.26
C MET A 153 10.46 -9.65 11.93
N THR A 154 9.77 -10.14 12.96
CA THR A 154 8.65 -11.07 12.74
C THR A 154 7.35 -10.29 12.52
N ILE A 155 6.65 -10.61 11.44
CA ILE A 155 5.30 -10.12 11.11
C ILE A 155 4.51 -11.32 10.64
N ASP A 156 3.38 -11.62 11.31
CA ASP A 156 2.45 -12.69 10.94
C ASP A 156 3.16 -14.01 10.55
N GLY A 157 4.04 -14.47 11.45
CA GLY A 157 4.77 -15.74 11.30
C GLY A 157 5.94 -15.73 10.33
N VAL A 158 6.19 -14.62 9.62
CA VAL A 158 7.32 -14.48 8.68
C VAL A 158 8.39 -13.56 9.25
N THR A 159 9.64 -13.99 9.14
CA THR A 159 10.80 -13.21 9.55
C THR A 159 11.34 -12.41 8.36
N PHE A 160 11.46 -11.10 8.56
CA PHE A 160 11.99 -10.15 7.59
C PHE A 160 13.32 -9.57 8.05
N THR A 161 14.22 -9.36 7.09
CA THR A 161 15.46 -8.61 7.28
C THR A 161 15.56 -7.57 6.18
N GLY A 162 15.69 -6.31 6.57
CA GLY A 162 15.80 -5.20 5.64
C GLY A 162 15.03 -3.97 6.11
N VAL A 163 14.71 -3.13 5.12
CA VAL A 163 14.03 -1.85 5.29
C VAL A 163 12.90 -1.78 4.28
N PHE A 164 11.68 -1.61 4.78
CA PHE A 164 10.50 -1.48 3.93
C PHE A 164 9.45 -0.59 4.59
N PHE A 165 8.52 -0.15 3.79
CA PHE A 165 7.28 0.42 4.26
C PHE A 165 6.10 -0.26 3.58
N GLN A 166 4.97 -0.34 4.26
CA GLN A 166 3.80 -1.05 3.76
C GLN A 166 2.51 -0.34 4.12
N THR A 167 1.53 -0.45 3.25
CA THR A 167 0.14 -0.10 3.53
C THR A 167 -0.70 -1.37 3.48
N THR A 168 -1.82 -1.34 4.19
CA THR A 168 -2.71 -2.48 4.32
C THR A 168 -4.16 -2.05 4.16
N THR A 169 -5.02 -2.99 3.81
CA THR A 169 -6.47 -2.79 3.85
C THR A 169 -7.18 -4.10 4.13
N THR A 170 -8.24 -4.04 4.93
CA THR A 170 -9.18 -5.16 5.15
C THR A 170 -10.39 -5.08 4.21
N ASN A 171 -10.48 -4.04 3.37
CA ASN A 171 -11.58 -3.87 2.44
C ASN A 171 -11.47 -4.88 1.29
N THR A 172 -12.60 -5.49 0.95
CA THR A 172 -12.65 -6.61 0.00
C THR A 172 -12.85 -6.17 -1.44
N ASP A 173 -13.09 -4.88 -1.69
CA ASP A 173 -13.30 -4.35 -3.04
C ASP A 173 -12.16 -4.74 -3.99
N ALA A 174 -12.54 -5.28 -5.14
CA ALA A 174 -11.59 -5.90 -6.05
C ALA A 174 -10.65 -4.87 -6.71
N TYR A 175 -11.11 -3.63 -6.89
CA TYR A 175 -10.28 -2.56 -7.45
C TYR A 175 -9.11 -2.15 -6.54
N LEU A 176 -9.20 -2.40 -5.22
CA LEU A 176 -8.12 -2.12 -4.26
C LEU A 176 -6.94 -3.07 -4.48
N SER A 177 -7.23 -4.37 -4.62
CA SER A 177 -6.23 -5.39 -4.97
C SER A 177 -5.64 -5.14 -6.35
N GLU A 178 -6.46 -4.79 -7.33
CA GLU A 178 -5.97 -4.44 -8.68
C GLU A 178 -5.05 -3.23 -8.65
N ALA A 179 -5.38 -2.21 -7.86
CA ALA A 179 -4.52 -1.05 -7.71
C ALA A 179 -3.17 -1.42 -7.08
N MET A 180 -3.15 -2.20 -6.00
CA MET A 180 -1.91 -2.68 -5.39
C MET A 180 -1.07 -3.52 -6.35
N GLN A 181 -1.69 -4.46 -7.08
CA GLN A 181 -1.01 -5.28 -8.09
C GLN A 181 -0.45 -4.45 -9.24
N LYS A 182 -1.15 -3.38 -9.66
CA LYS A 182 -0.64 -2.44 -10.66
C LYS A 182 0.59 -1.68 -10.16
N VAL A 183 0.63 -1.32 -8.88
CA VAL A 183 1.81 -0.68 -8.27
C VAL A 183 2.95 -1.69 -8.18
N ASP A 184 2.69 -2.89 -7.66
CA ASP A 184 3.66 -4.00 -7.58
C ASP A 184 4.32 -4.28 -8.94
N ALA A 185 3.52 -4.36 -10.01
CA ALA A 185 4.00 -4.57 -11.37
C ALA A 185 4.87 -3.43 -11.95
N GLN A 186 4.93 -2.25 -11.31
CA GLN A 186 5.83 -1.16 -11.70
C GLN A 186 7.24 -1.31 -11.10
N PHE A 187 7.39 -2.18 -10.10
CA PHE A 187 8.64 -2.43 -9.42
C PHE A 187 9.24 -3.77 -9.85
N THR A 188 10.54 -3.91 -9.66
CA THR A 188 11.16 -5.22 -9.78
C THR A 188 10.71 -6.13 -8.64
N GLN A 189 10.81 -7.45 -8.83
CA GLN A 189 10.43 -8.45 -7.82
C GLN A 189 11.18 -8.31 -6.48
N CYS A 190 12.29 -7.58 -6.46
CA CYS A 190 13.03 -7.24 -5.24
C CYS A 190 12.50 -6.02 -4.48
N GLU A 191 11.75 -5.16 -5.15
CA GLU A 191 11.44 -3.80 -4.68
C GLU A 191 10.01 -3.67 -4.17
N ALA A 192 9.10 -4.53 -4.59
CA ALA A 192 7.74 -4.56 -4.07
C ALA A 192 7.23 -6.00 -3.91
N ASP A 193 6.28 -6.16 -3.00
CA ASP A 193 5.43 -7.35 -2.94
C ASP A 193 3.96 -6.92 -2.73
N TYR A 194 3.06 -7.43 -3.56
CA TYR A 194 1.64 -7.54 -3.21
C TYR A 194 1.35 -8.89 -2.57
N VAL A 195 0.69 -8.87 -1.41
CA VAL A 195 0.37 -10.09 -0.65
C VAL A 195 -1.11 -10.07 -0.25
N ASP A 196 -1.83 -11.14 -0.60
CA ASP A 196 -3.14 -11.43 -0.02
C ASP A 196 -2.94 -12.25 1.26
N GLY A 197 -3.39 -11.69 2.39
CA GLY A 197 -2.96 -12.10 3.71
C GLY A 197 -3.60 -13.39 4.19
N THR A 198 -2.75 -14.36 4.50
CA THR A 198 -3.14 -15.66 5.08
C THR A 198 -2.82 -15.75 6.58
N GLY A 199 -2.22 -14.70 7.16
CA GLY A 199 -1.68 -14.72 8.53
C GLY A 199 -0.38 -15.51 8.69
N SER A 200 0.19 -16.02 7.59
CA SER A 200 1.41 -16.83 7.57
C SER A 200 2.40 -16.40 6.49
N ASN A 201 2.07 -15.35 5.73
CA ASN A 201 2.88 -14.81 4.63
C ASN A 201 3.35 -13.38 4.92
N GLY A 202 3.39 -12.99 6.19
CA GLY A 202 3.78 -11.65 6.62
C GLY A 202 2.77 -10.56 6.28
N CYS A 203 1.52 -10.96 6.07
CA CYS A 203 0.36 -10.10 5.99
C CYS A 203 -0.77 -10.73 6.83
N PRO A 204 -1.49 -9.96 7.68
CA PRO A 204 -2.52 -10.53 8.55
C PRO A 204 -3.62 -11.21 7.75
N ALA A 205 -4.28 -12.22 8.33
CA ALA A 205 -5.39 -12.89 7.66
C ALA A 205 -6.49 -11.90 7.24
N SER A 206 -7.06 -12.10 6.05
CA SER A 206 -8.10 -11.22 5.49
C SER A 206 -7.66 -9.76 5.26
N THR A 207 -6.35 -9.52 5.19
CA THR A 207 -5.77 -8.21 4.89
C THR A 207 -5.02 -8.29 3.56
N LYS A 208 -5.13 -7.26 2.75
CA LYS A 208 -4.29 -7.06 1.56
C LYS A 208 -3.13 -6.17 1.95
N CYS A 209 -1.90 -6.56 1.63
CA CYS A 209 -0.70 -5.80 1.93
C CYS A 209 0.03 -5.43 0.64
N LEU A 210 0.44 -4.16 0.55
CA LEU A 210 1.39 -3.69 -0.43
C LEU A 210 2.65 -3.25 0.30
N ARG A 211 3.75 -3.96 0.07
CA ARG A 211 5.06 -3.70 0.69
C ARG A 211 6.02 -3.16 -0.35
N ILE A 212 6.73 -2.09 0.01
CA ILE A 212 7.79 -1.51 -0.81
C ILE A 212 9.10 -1.60 -0.05
N TRP A 213 10.09 -2.24 -0.65
CA TRP A 213 11.42 -2.41 -0.10
C TRP A 213 12.32 -1.24 -0.48
N VAL A 214 12.94 -0.66 0.54
CA VAL A 214 14.09 0.24 0.36
C VAL A 214 15.38 -0.57 0.35
N LYS A 215 15.43 -1.63 1.15
CA LYS A 215 16.51 -2.63 1.19
C LYS A 215 15.92 -3.98 1.55
N ARG A 216 16.01 -4.96 0.65
CA ARG A 216 15.56 -6.34 0.91
C ARG A 216 16.77 -7.24 1.16
N VAL A 217 16.72 -8.02 2.24
CA VAL A 217 17.75 -9.04 2.56
C VAL A 217 17.08 -10.39 2.79
N ALA A 218 16.05 -10.43 3.63
CA ALA A 218 15.22 -11.61 3.84
C ALA A 218 13.72 -11.22 3.85
N PRO A 219 12.85 -11.96 3.16
CA PRO A 219 13.17 -13.08 2.27
C PRO A 219 14.01 -12.61 1.08
N ALA A 220 14.96 -13.47 0.64
CA ALA A 220 15.79 -13.17 -0.51
C ALA A 220 14.91 -12.93 -1.74
N CYS A 221 15.40 -12.11 -2.66
CA CYS A 221 14.75 -12.03 -3.96
C CYS A 221 14.85 -13.40 -4.64
N PRO A 222 13.76 -13.89 -5.25
CA PRO A 222 13.81 -15.08 -6.08
C PRO A 222 14.65 -14.87 -7.35
#